data_AF-A0A3A6NR69-F1
#
_entry.id   AF-A0A3A6NR69-F1
#
_cell.length_a   1.000
_cell.length_b   1.000
_cell.length_c   1.000
_cell.angle_alpha   90.00
_cell.angle_beta   90.00
_cell.angle_gamma   90.00
#
_symmetry.space_group_name_H-M   'P 1'
#
loop_
_entity.id
_entity.type
_entity.pdbx_description
1 polymer ?
#
loop_
_entity_poly.entity_id
_entity_poly.type
_entity_poly.pdbx_seq_one_letter_code
_entity_poly.pdbx_strand_id
1 'polypeptide(L)'
;MTLKRIAAAALGLALLLALAGPVRAGSPAHIHFVVVPATPKAGLSFVQAMAGLRNGFVKLAGGYTEWVLTQGAAQGAEGVQRENNFSFLVAAERNLTDDLAKLVQRYFEAPRPFVLHWLGDAGHPLAPPSKP
;
A
#
# COMPACT_ATOMS: atom_id res chain seq x y z
N MET A 1 41.33 8.26 22.50
CA MET A 1 39.87 8.39 22.67
C MET A 1 39.50 7.66 23.96
N THR A 2 38.94 8.34 24.96
CA THR A 2 38.79 7.78 26.33
C THR A 2 37.67 6.74 26.38
N LEU A 3 37.87 5.67 27.16
CA LEU A 3 36.93 4.54 27.33
C LEU A 3 35.48 5.00 27.63
N LYS A 4 35.33 6.13 28.35
CA LYS A 4 34.05 6.77 28.66
C LYS A 4 33.26 7.22 27.42
N ARG A 5 33.94 7.67 26.35
CA ARG A 5 33.29 8.11 25.11
C ARG A 5 32.74 6.93 24.31
N ILE A 6 33.44 5.79 24.35
CA ILE A 6 32.99 4.56 23.69
C ILE A 6 31.77 3.99 24.43
N ALA A 7 31.80 3.98 25.76
CA ALA A 7 30.65 3.52 26.57
C ALA A 7 29.40 4.38 26.37
N ALA A 8 29.54 5.71 26.31
CA ALA A 8 28.43 6.62 26.06
C ALA A 8 27.83 6.45 24.65
N ALA A 9 28.68 6.26 23.63
CA ALA A 9 28.23 6.01 22.26
C ALA A 9 27.52 4.66 22.11
N ALA A 10 28.04 3.61 22.74
CA ALA A 10 27.42 2.29 22.74
C ALA A 10 26.07 2.29 23.46
N LEU A 11 25.95 3.00 24.59
CA LEU A 11 24.68 3.15 25.31
C LEU A 11 23.66 3.96 24.49
N GLY A 12 24.09 5.04 23.83
CA GLY A 12 23.24 5.82 22.93
C GLY A 12 22.72 4.98 21.76
N LEU A 13 23.58 4.16 21.15
CA LEU A 13 23.19 3.25 20.07
C LEU A 13 22.24 2.15 20.55
N ALA A 14 22.49 1.58 21.74
CA ALA A 14 21.60 0.58 22.33
C ALA A 14 20.21 1.16 22.65
N LEU A 15 20.13 2.41 23.12
CA LEU A 15 18.86 3.10 23.36
C LEU A 15 18.09 3.35 22.05
N LEU A 16 18.78 3.74 20.98
CA LEU A 16 18.17 3.94 19.66
C LEU A 16 17.63 2.63 19.07
N LEU A 17 18.35 1.52 19.26
CA LEU A 17 17.90 0.20 18.83
C LEU A 17 16.72 -0.32 19.66
N ALA A 18 16.64 0.04 20.96
CA ALA A 18 15.51 -0.31 21.82
C ALA A 18 14.21 0.46 21.51
N LEU A 19 14.31 1.62 20.84
CA LEU A 19 13.16 2.42 20.41
C LEU A 19 12.60 2.01 19.04
N ALA A 20 13.29 1.14 18.30
CA ALA A 20 12.79 0.59 17.05
C ALA A 20 11.79 -0.54 17.36
N GLY A 21 10.55 -0.16 17.68
CA GLY A 21 9.44 -1.10 17.74
C GLY A 21 9.26 -1.82 16.40
N PRO A 22 8.78 -3.08 16.39
CA PRO A 22 8.46 -3.75 15.14
C PRO A 22 7.44 -2.91 14.37
N VAL A 23 7.70 -2.68 13.08
CA VAL A 23 6.70 -2.14 12.14
C VAL A 23 5.58 -3.17 12.07
N ARG A 24 4.63 -3.05 12.98
CA ARG A 24 3.38 -3.78 12.96
C ARG A 24 2.39 -2.82 12.32
N ALA A 25 1.77 -3.23 11.21
CA ALA A 25 0.50 -2.64 10.87
C ALA A 25 -0.39 -2.78 12.11
N GLY A 26 -0.83 -1.67 12.69
CA GLY A 26 -1.68 -1.68 13.87
C GLY A 26 -2.85 -2.64 13.65
N SER A 27 -3.20 -3.41 14.69
CA SER A 27 -4.39 -4.27 14.65
C SER A 27 -5.53 -3.52 15.34
N PRO A 28 -6.67 -3.28 14.67
CA PRO A 28 -7.04 -3.77 13.34
C PRO A 28 -6.40 -2.97 12.18
N ALA A 29 -6.00 -3.67 11.12
CA ALA A 29 -5.47 -3.06 9.91
C ALA A 29 -6.61 -2.67 8.96
N HIS A 30 -6.47 -1.53 8.28
CA HIS A 30 -7.35 -1.13 7.20
C HIS A 30 -6.85 -1.70 5.88
N ILE A 31 -7.58 -2.66 5.31
CA ILE A 31 -7.22 -3.32 4.06
C ILE A 31 -8.07 -2.75 2.94
N HIS A 32 -7.42 -2.38 1.84
CA HIS A 32 -8.04 -1.77 0.68
C HIS A 32 -7.74 -2.60 -0.56
N PHE A 33 -8.76 -2.97 -1.31
CA PHE A 33 -8.64 -3.53 -2.65
C PHE A 33 -8.95 -2.43 -3.66
N VAL A 34 -7.92 -2.03 -4.41
CA VAL A 34 -7.96 -0.92 -5.35
C VAL A 34 -7.91 -1.47 -6.77
N VAL A 35 -8.90 -1.09 -7.59
CA VAL A 35 -8.93 -1.45 -9.01
C VAL A 35 -8.64 -0.20 -9.84
N VAL A 36 -7.74 -0.35 -10.79
CA VAL A 36 -7.22 0.74 -11.63
C VAL A 36 -7.43 0.38 -13.10
N PRO A 37 -8.02 1.28 -13.91
CA PRO A 37 -8.23 1.01 -15.32
C PRO A 37 -6.90 1.00 -16.08
N ALA A 38 -6.89 0.38 -17.26
CA ALA A 38 -5.70 0.37 -18.12
C ALA A 38 -5.44 1.73 -18.82
N THR A 39 -6.35 2.70 -18.67
CA THR A 39 -6.32 3.99 -19.36
C THR A 39 -5.64 5.06 -18.50
N PRO A 40 -4.37 5.45 -18.81
CA PRO A 40 -3.69 6.51 -18.08
C PRO A 40 -4.34 7.86 -18.39
N LYS A 41 -4.21 8.80 -17.45
CA LYS A 41 -4.68 10.17 -17.62
C LYS A 41 -3.98 10.84 -18.80
N ALA A 42 -4.72 11.66 -19.54
CA ALA A 42 -4.18 12.47 -20.65
C ALA A 42 -2.84 13.15 -20.28
N GLY A 43 -1.85 12.99 -21.15
CA GLY A 43 -0.49 13.53 -20.96
C GLY A 43 0.48 12.62 -20.21
N LEU A 44 0.03 11.46 -19.71
CA LEU A 44 0.90 10.45 -19.10
C LEU A 44 0.97 9.19 -19.97
N SER A 45 2.18 8.64 -20.10
CA SER A 45 2.32 7.25 -20.54
C SER A 45 1.85 6.29 -19.44
N PHE A 46 1.45 5.09 -19.83
CA PHE A 46 1.07 4.04 -18.87
C PHE A 46 2.19 3.75 -17.84
N VAL A 47 3.44 3.72 -18.30
CA VAL A 47 4.62 3.50 -17.42
C VAL A 47 4.73 4.60 -16.37
N GLN A 48 4.56 5.88 -16.75
CA GLN A 48 4.60 7.00 -15.82
C GLN A 48 3.43 6.99 -14.83
N ALA A 49 2.21 6.73 -15.32
CA ALA A 49 1.02 6.63 -14.48
C ALA A 49 1.17 5.53 -13.42
N MET A 50 1.62 4.34 -13.85
CA MET A 50 1.81 3.20 -12.97
C MET A 50 2.95 3.44 -11.96
N ALA A 51 4.08 4.01 -12.39
CA ALA A 51 5.16 4.37 -11.48
C ALA A 51 4.70 5.39 -10.42
N GLY A 52 3.93 6.40 -10.83
CA GLY A 52 3.37 7.41 -9.93
C GLY A 52 2.40 6.82 -8.90
N LEU A 53 1.51 5.94 -9.35
CA LEU A 53 0.57 5.23 -8.49
C LEU A 53 1.30 4.36 -7.45
N ARG A 54 2.24 3.52 -7.89
CA ARG A 54 3.02 2.63 -7.01
C ARG A 54 3.79 3.41 -5.95
N ASN A 55 4.44 4.51 -6.35
CA ASN A 55 5.11 5.42 -5.42
C ASN A 55 4.12 6.06 -4.42
N GLY A 56 2.91 6.39 -4.88
CA GLY A 56 1.84 6.89 -4.03
C GLY A 56 1.40 5.88 -2.98
N PHE A 57 1.24 4.61 -3.32
CA PHE A 57 0.94 3.55 -2.36
C PHE A 57 2.04 3.41 -1.30
N VAL A 58 3.31 3.36 -1.71
CA VAL A 58 4.44 3.31 -0.77
C VAL A 58 4.43 4.52 0.16
N LYS A 59 4.16 5.72 -0.35
CA LYS A 59 4.11 6.94 0.46
C LYS A 59 2.93 6.96 1.45
N LEU A 60 1.76 6.46 1.05
CA LEU A 60 0.55 6.50 1.88
C LEU A 60 0.47 5.36 2.89
N ALA A 61 0.93 4.17 2.51
CA ALA A 61 0.68 2.92 3.22
C ALA A 61 1.96 2.12 3.54
N GLY A 62 3.13 2.59 3.14
CA GLY A 62 4.40 1.88 3.32
C GLY A 62 4.64 0.72 2.35
N GLY A 63 3.64 0.34 1.56
CA GLY A 63 3.74 -0.74 0.57
C GLY A 63 2.41 -1.11 -0.07
N TYR A 64 2.44 -2.10 -0.94
CA TYR A 64 1.27 -2.68 -1.59
C TYR A 64 1.59 -4.08 -2.14
N THR A 65 0.57 -4.85 -2.49
CA THR A 65 0.69 -6.08 -3.28
C THR A 65 -0.04 -5.89 -4.60
N GLU A 66 0.61 -6.26 -5.70
CA GLU A 66 0.03 -6.18 -7.04
C GLU A 66 -0.54 -7.52 -7.47
N TRP A 67 -1.80 -7.52 -7.89
CA TRP A 67 -2.54 -8.71 -8.30
C TRP A 67 -2.75 -8.73 -9.82
N VAL A 68 -1.67 -8.47 -10.58
CA VAL A 68 -1.55 -8.58 -12.06
C VAL A 68 -2.81 -8.07 -12.82
N LEU A 69 -3.09 -8.62 -14.01
CA LEU A 69 -4.21 -8.25 -14.86
C LEU A 69 -5.47 -8.91 -14.31
N THR A 70 -6.47 -8.08 -14.05
CA THR A 70 -7.81 -8.48 -13.58
C THR A 70 -8.84 -8.06 -14.62
N GLN A 71 -10.00 -8.73 -14.63
CA GLN A 71 -11.11 -8.38 -15.51
C GLN A 71 -12.34 -8.06 -14.68
N GLY A 72 -12.96 -6.93 -15.00
CA GLY A 72 -14.23 -6.51 -14.44
C GLY A 72 -15.32 -6.54 -15.50
N ALA A 73 -16.56 -6.68 -15.07
CA ALA A 73 -17.71 -6.51 -15.94
C ALA A 73 -18.79 -5.70 -15.23
N ALA A 74 -19.48 -4.84 -15.98
CA ALA A 74 -20.61 -4.08 -15.50
C ALA A 74 -21.74 -4.08 -16.54
N GLN A 75 -22.97 -3.97 -16.07
CA GLN A 75 -24.12 -3.77 -16.95
C GLN A 75 -24.11 -2.31 -17.44
N GLY A 76 -23.91 -2.13 -18.74
CA GLY A 76 -24.06 -0.86 -19.45
C GLY A 76 -25.40 -0.76 -20.19
N ALA A 77 -25.64 0.40 -20.81
CA ALA A 77 -26.83 0.66 -21.61
C ALA A 77 -26.96 -0.28 -22.83
N GLU A 78 -25.83 -0.72 -23.38
CA GLU A 78 -25.75 -1.60 -24.56
C GLU A 78 -25.51 -3.08 -24.22
N GLY A 79 -25.53 -3.44 -22.94
CA GLY A 79 -25.24 -4.80 -22.47
C GLY A 79 -24.04 -4.88 -21.52
N VAL A 80 -23.49 -6.07 -21.36
CA VAL A 80 -22.36 -6.31 -20.45
C VAL A 80 -21.08 -5.73 -21.06
N GLN A 81 -20.51 -4.75 -20.37
CA GLN A 81 -19.22 -4.15 -20.73
C GLN A 81 -18.12 -4.80 -19.88
N ARG A 82 -17.04 -5.23 -20.53
CA ARG A 82 -15.87 -5.82 -19.87
C ARG A 82 -14.68 -4.89 -20.00
N GLU A 83 -13.89 -4.81 -18.94
CA GLU A 83 -12.68 -3.99 -18.91
C GLU A 83 -11.52 -4.75 -18.28
N ASN A 84 -10.34 -4.60 -18.90
CA ASN A 84 -9.09 -5.07 -18.34
C ASN A 84 -8.57 -4.03 -17.34
N ASN A 85 -8.26 -4.48 -16.13
CA ASN A 85 -7.86 -3.65 -15.01
C ASN A 85 -6.59 -4.18 -14.35
N PHE A 86 -5.98 -3.36 -13.52
CA PHE A 86 -4.95 -3.77 -12.57
C PHE A 86 -5.52 -3.69 -11.16
N SER A 87 -5.25 -4.70 -10.34
CA SER A 87 -5.74 -4.75 -8.97
C SER A 87 -4.60 -4.72 -7.96
N PHE A 88 -4.82 -4.03 -6.85
CA PHE A 88 -3.84 -3.87 -5.79
C PHE A 88 -4.48 -4.10 -4.43
N LEU A 89 -3.72 -4.72 -3.52
CA LEU A 89 -4.03 -4.74 -2.10
C LEU A 89 -3.12 -3.75 -1.36
N VAL A 90 -3.74 -2.92 -0.54
CA VAL A 90 -3.07 -1.88 0.25
C VAL A 90 -3.55 -1.99 1.69
N ALA A 91 -2.65 -2.33 2.62
CA ALA A 91 -2.94 -2.35 4.05
C ALA A 91 -2.31 -1.13 4.73
N ALA A 92 -3.02 -0.50 5.66
CA ALA A 92 -2.56 0.68 6.39
C ALA A 92 -3.11 0.75 7.82
N GLU A 93 -2.51 1.59 8.66
CA GLU A 93 -2.96 1.83 10.04
C GLU A 93 -4.24 2.69 10.13
N ARG A 94 -4.65 3.31 9.03
CA ARG A 94 -5.85 4.16 8.95
C ARG A 94 -6.61 3.90 7.66
N ASN A 95 -7.87 4.33 7.61
CA ASN A 95 -8.66 4.31 6.39
C ASN A 95 -8.04 5.27 5.36
N LEU A 96 -7.73 4.74 4.17
CA LEU A 96 -7.13 5.48 3.05
C LEU A 96 -8.07 5.58 1.85
N THR A 97 -9.34 5.17 1.96
CA THR A 97 -10.28 5.10 0.83
C THR A 97 -10.26 6.36 -0.05
N ASP A 98 -10.42 7.54 0.55
CA ASP A 98 -10.43 8.81 -0.18
C ASP A 98 -9.06 9.19 -0.77
N ASP A 99 -7.98 8.90 -0.03
CA ASP A 99 -6.62 9.17 -0.47
C ASP A 99 -6.26 8.31 -1.69
N LEU A 100 -6.64 7.03 -1.66
CA LEU A 100 -6.43 6.06 -2.74
C LEU A 100 -7.28 6.41 -3.97
N ALA A 101 -8.55 6.79 -3.78
CA ALA A 101 -9.41 7.22 -4.88
C ALA A 101 -8.83 8.46 -5.60
N LYS A 102 -8.38 9.46 -4.84
CA LYS A 102 -7.71 10.65 -5.39
C LYS A 102 -6.40 10.31 -6.08
N LEU A 103 -5.65 9.35 -5.53
CA LEU A 103 -4.39 8.88 -6.13
C LEU A 103 -4.64 8.22 -7.49
N VAL A 104 -5.66 7.36 -7.60
CA VAL A 104 -6.06 6.76 -8.88
C VAL A 104 -6.46 7.83 -9.89
N GLN A 105 -7.32 8.78 -9.52
CA GLN A 105 -7.74 9.90 -10.39
C GLN A 105 -6.61 10.85 -10.81
N ARG A 106 -5.53 10.88 -10.04
CA ARG A 106 -4.35 11.67 -10.40
C ARG A 106 -3.63 11.09 -11.62
N TYR A 107 -3.60 9.75 -11.75
CA TYR A 107 -2.78 9.06 -12.75
C TYR A 107 -3.59 8.35 -13.84
N PHE A 108 -4.88 8.07 -13.62
CA PHE A 108 -5.73 7.29 -14.51
C PHE A 108 -7.09 7.96 -14.76
N GLU A 109 -7.72 7.63 -15.89
CA GLU A 109 -9.07 8.09 -16.25
C GLU A 109 -10.16 7.30 -15.51
N ALA A 110 -10.27 7.54 -14.21
CA ALA A 110 -11.20 6.85 -13.33
C ALA A 110 -12.20 7.84 -12.69
N PRO A 111 -13.30 8.21 -13.36
CA PRO A 111 -14.28 9.16 -12.79
C PRO A 111 -14.89 8.63 -11.48
N ARG A 112 -15.02 7.31 -11.34
CA ARG A 112 -15.45 6.62 -10.12
C ARG A 112 -14.46 5.50 -9.78
N PRO A 113 -13.34 5.80 -9.10
CA PRO A 113 -12.37 4.78 -8.70
C PRO A 113 -13.03 3.73 -7.82
N PHE A 114 -12.73 2.45 -8.08
CA PHE A 114 -13.20 1.37 -7.24
C PHE A 114 -12.18 1.11 -6.14
N VAL A 115 -12.58 1.37 -4.90
CA VAL A 115 -11.81 1.06 -3.69
C VAL A 115 -12.74 0.35 -2.72
N LEU A 116 -12.49 -0.93 -2.48
CA LEU A 116 -13.17 -1.70 -1.45
C LEU A 116 -12.34 -1.65 -0.17
N HIS A 117 -12.97 -1.38 0.97
CA HIS A 117 -12.31 -1.27 2.27
C HIS A 117 -12.94 -2.22 3.28
N TRP A 118 -12.10 -2.89 4.07
CA TRP A 118 -12.51 -3.65 5.24
C TRP A 118 -11.45 -3.57 6.36
N LEU A 119 -11.86 -3.92 7.58
CA LEU A 119 -10.95 -4.13 8.70
C LEU A 119 -10.55 -5.60 8.77
N GLY A 120 -9.28 -5.87 9.04
CA GLY A 120 -8.78 -7.23 9.22
C GLY A 120 -7.54 -7.28 10.08
N ASP A 121 -7.10 -8.49 10.41
CA ASP A 121 -5.79 -8.71 11.02
C ASP A 121 -4.78 -8.95 9.89
N ALA A 122 -3.78 -8.07 9.77
CA ALA A 122 -2.75 -8.16 8.74
C ALA A 122 -1.43 -8.73 9.28
N GLY A 123 -1.38 -9.15 10.55
CA GLY A 123 -0.19 -9.70 11.18
C GLY A 123 -0.46 -11.03 11.84
N HIS A 124 -0.01 -12.13 11.25
CA HIS A 124 0.16 -13.36 12.02
C HIS A 124 1.47 -13.25 12.81
N PRO A 125 1.47 -13.27 14.16
CA PRO A 125 2.72 -13.36 14.90
C PRO A 125 3.33 -14.73 14.60
N LEU A 126 4.36 -14.76 13.75
CA LEU A 126 5.24 -15.92 13.70
C LEU A 126 5.85 -16.04 15.10
N ALA A 127 5.63 -17.19 15.76
CA ALA A 127 6.37 -17.51 16.97
C ALA A 127 7.86 -17.26 16.71
N PRO A 128 8.60 -16.67 17.65
CA PRO A 128 10.04 -16.53 17.47
C PRO A 128 10.61 -17.91 17.12
N PRO A 129 11.56 -18.01 16.17
CA PRO A 129 12.12 -19.29 15.79
C PRO A 129 12.56 -20.02 17.05
N SER A 130 11.99 -21.21 17.28
CA SER A 130 12.44 -22.08 18.36
C SER A 130 13.94 -22.30 18.14
N LYS A 131 14.75 -21.86 19.11
CA LYS A 131 16.20 -22.08 19.04
C LYS A 131 16.45 -23.59 18.85
N PRO A 132 17.35 -23.99 17.95
CA PRO A 132 17.76 -25.38 17.80
C PRO A 132 18.41 -25.90 19.09
#